data_AF-A0A6A5CG70-F1
#
_entry.id   AF-A0A6A5CG70-F1
#
_cell.length_a   1.000
_cell.length_b   1.000
_cell.length_c   1.000
_cell.angle_alpha   90.00
_cell.angle_beta   90.00
_cell.angle_gamma   90.00
#
_symmetry.space_group_name_H-M   'P 1'
#
loop_
_entity.id
_entity.type
_entity.pdbx_description
1 polymer ?
#
loop_
_entity_poly.entity_id
_entity_poly.type
_entity_poly.pdbx_seq_one_letter_code
_entity_poly.pdbx_strand_id
1 'polypeptide(L)'
;MPKSSRKKNHQKLQMDHSQEEEDIIGSSTQTLEQQTSLSKKQVSKKEKQALHREKRKNKQATKKASSSTRELQKTNDLSDGSNSECSSSESEDETTLSGSKKKSSCSNIALQFENLSERQKAQLMQQKKVVSEHKNIKVDPNERDISSSLATVRFLRNNEKGLEKLVSNYHLKVKKHSHFSNLISLKYDMLKSPFSSEIVQECRGLVLDRDRNYKVVCYPFKKFFNYGEKYNASKDINWKEAKVYEKVDGSLCTLYYYGDMWWISTTGTASGNGYLHNKKKTFDKVFWDIWMNQLQYKLPDPSLNKIYMFELFTKEHEIVVIPDRDRIILLGVRDMNTLKEEDPQPHAEKMGWECVAMYPLLTSIGMVFDAAKNLDPSQHEGFVVCDNNFNRIKIKSPRYVALTHLLSMDGEGGEVDSTEVLLDNQENSPIKKRKMLQIVRNNESSEFLVYYPNLEEIHNIVRGEYEQFLKLTKHIVNDIKTKYYSNNEEEKSNKDAILNFIQRKCQIDYCSEFISMLAGNIAADKSEELANEMKSSKKFAKLIKHTLLIAVYQELFGQKTCEQVYKDVELGTLFELMNFSTSI
;
A
#
# COMPACT_ATOMS: atom_id res chain seq x y z
N MET A 1 2.53 -89.85 10.99
CA MET A 1 3.86 -89.61 10.35
C MET A 1 3.66 -89.39 8.84
N PRO A 2 4.62 -88.81 8.09
CA PRO A 2 4.36 -87.68 7.15
C PRO A 2 4.58 -88.07 5.66
N LYS A 3 4.71 -87.23 4.60
CA LYS A 3 5.06 -85.80 4.39
C LYS A 3 4.30 -85.25 3.15
N SER A 4 3.96 -83.97 2.93
CA SER A 4 4.26 -82.65 3.53
C SER A 4 5.38 -81.75 2.95
N SER A 5 5.99 -82.03 1.79
CA SER A 5 7.14 -81.23 1.28
C SER A 5 7.19 -80.99 -0.26
N ARG A 6 6.49 -79.96 -0.76
CA ARG A 6 6.77 -79.40 -2.12
C ARG A 6 6.31 -77.95 -2.43
N LYS A 7 5.82 -77.17 -1.46
CA LYS A 7 5.38 -75.76 -1.67
C LYS A 7 6.27 -74.67 -1.04
N LYS A 8 7.46 -75.00 -0.51
CA LYS A 8 8.37 -74.01 0.14
C LYS A 8 9.57 -73.53 -0.71
N ASN A 9 9.78 -74.06 -1.92
CA ASN A 9 10.96 -73.71 -2.75
C ASN A 9 10.71 -72.67 -3.86
N HIS A 10 9.47 -72.18 -4.05
CA HIS A 10 9.21 -71.09 -5.02
C HIS A 10 9.06 -69.71 -4.39
N GLN A 11 8.61 -69.59 -3.14
CA GLN A 11 8.54 -68.29 -2.46
C GLN A 11 9.90 -67.81 -1.91
N LYS A 12 10.94 -68.66 -1.87
CA LYS A 12 12.27 -68.22 -1.39
C LYS A 12 13.13 -67.61 -2.50
N LEU A 13 13.10 -68.19 -3.70
CA LEU A 13 13.84 -67.68 -4.89
C LEU A 13 13.28 -66.37 -5.46
N GLN A 14 12.04 -65.99 -5.12
CA GLN A 14 11.46 -64.70 -5.49
C GLN A 14 11.69 -63.59 -4.46
N MET A 15 12.16 -63.91 -3.24
CA MET A 15 12.50 -62.89 -2.24
C MET A 15 13.98 -62.49 -2.30
N ASP A 16 14.88 -63.45 -2.52
CA ASP A 16 16.33 -63.18 -2.56
C ASP A 16 16.68 -62.22 -3.74
N HIS A 17 16.06 -62.38 -4.93
CA HIS A 17 16.30 -61.47 -6.06
C HIS A 17 15.75 -60.05 -5.86
N SER A 18 14.63 -59.88 -5.15
CA SER A 18 14.10 -58.53 -4.85
C SER A 18 14.94 -57.76 -3.84
N GLN A 19 15.66 -58.44 -2.94
CA GLN A 19 16.54 -57.77 -1.97
C GLN A 19 17.88 -57.37 -2.60
N GLU A 20 18.44 -58.16 -3.53
CA GLU A 20 19.65 -57.77 -4.26
C GLU A 20 19.44 -56.56 -5.19
N GLU A 21 18.27 -56.40 -5.81
CA GLU A 21 17.96 -55.22 -6.63
C GLU A 21 17.77 -53.93 -5.80
N GLU A 22 17.13 -54.01 -4.62
CA GLU A 22 16.96 -52.84 -3.74
C GLU A 22 18.30 -52.35 -3.14
N ASP A 23 19.19 -53.26 -2.72
CA ASP A 23 20.50 -52.89 -2.17
C ASP A 23 21.43 -52.24 -3.22
N ILE A 24 21.37 -52.68 -4.49
CA ILE A 24 22.14 -52.07 -5.59
C ILE A 24 21.64 -50.66 -5.92
N ILE A 25 20.33 -50.41 -5.86
CA ILE A 25 19.73 -49.09 -6.09
C ILE A 25 19.99 -48.14 -4.90
N GLY A 26 19.91 -48.63 -3.66
CA GLY A 26 20.24 -47.86 -2.45
C GLY A 26 21.71 -47.45 -2.38
N SER A 27 22.63 -48.35 -2.74
CA SER A 27 24.07 -48.07 -2.85
C SER A 27 24.39 -46.99 -3.91
N SER A 28 23.74 -47.10 -5.08
CA SER A 28 23.96 -46.18 -6.20
C SER A 28 23.45 -44.75 -5.92
N THR A 29 22.28 -44.64 -5.27
CA THR A 29 21.67 -43.35 -4.91
C THR A 29 22.45 -42.62 -3.81
N GLN A 30 22.87 -43.29 -2.74
CA GLN A 30 23.73 -42.68 -1.72
C GLN A 30 25.06 -42.18 -2.30
N THR A 31 25.64 -42.91 -3.26
CA THR A 31 26.90 -42.50 -3.92
C THR A 31 26.72 -41.23 -4.76
N LEU A 32 25.59 -41.09 -5.46
CA LEU A 32 25.22 -39.89 -6.24
C LEU A 32 24.92 -38.67 -5.34
N GLU A 33 24.26 -38.84 -4.20
CA GLU A 33 24.03 -37.77 -3.22
C GLU A 33 25.33 -37.31 -2.53
N GLN A 34 26.25 -38.24 -2.23
CA GLN A 34 27.56 -37.88 -1.71
C GLN A 34 28.41 -37.13 -2.75
N GLN A 35 28.42 -37.55 -4.01
CA GLN A 35 29.13 -36.83 -5.08
C GLN A 35 28.55 -35.44 -5.36
N THR A 36 27.22 -35.29 -5.41
CA THR A 36 26.58 -33.99 -5.62
C THR A 36 26.72 -33.05 -4.42
N SER A 37 26.70 -33.55 -3.18
CA SER A 37 26.96 -32.73 -1.99
C SER A 37 28.43 -32.30 -1.86
N LEU A 38 29.39 -33.15 -2.26
CA LEU A 38 30.80 -32.78 -2.38
C LEU A 38 31.03 -31.73 -3.46
N SER A 39 30.39 -31.87 -4.63
CA SER A 39 30.40 -30.87 -5.70
C SER A 39 29.88 -29.51 -5.23
N LYS A 40 28.67 -29.45 -4.62
CA LYS A 40 28.09 -28.22 -4.06
C LYS A 40 28.99 -27.57 -3.00
N LYS A 41 29.63 -28.36 -2.12
CA LYS A 41 30.61 -27.86 -1.14
C LYS A 41 31.88 -27.30 -1.80
N GLN A 42 32.36 -27.88 -2.90
CA GLN A 42 33.52 -27.36 -3.64
C GLN A 42 33.19 -26.04 -4.39
N VAL A 43 32.01 -25.93 -4.99
CA VAL A 43 31.54 -24.68 -5.64
C VAL A 43 31.44 -23.56 -4.60
N SER A 44 30.73 -23.78 -3.49
CA SER A 44 30.61 -22.79 -2.40
C SER A 44 31.98 -22.35 -1.83
N LYS A 45 32.96 -23.26 -1.78
CA LYS A 45 34.32 -22.95 -1.33
C LYS A 45 35.08 -22.09 -2.36
N LYS A 46 34.89 -22.31 -3.66
CA LYS A 46 35.46 -21.46 -4.73
C LYS A 46 34.83 -20.06 -4.72
N GLU A 47 33.52 -19.94 -4.57
CA GLU A 47 32.81 -18.66 -4.49
C GLU A 47 33.25 -17.83 -3.28
N LYS A 48 33.35 -18.45 -2.09
CA LYS A 48 33.87 -17.78 -0.89
C LYS A 48 35.32 -17.32 -1.05
N GLN A 49 36.14 -18.06 -1.80
CA GLN A 49 37.51 -17.64 -2.13
C GLN A 49 37.55 -16.49 -3.16
N ALA A 50 36.65 -16.48 -4.15
CA ALA A 50 36.51 -15.39 -5.10
C ALA A 50 36.10 -14.09 -4.40
N LEU A 51 35.05 -14.14 -3.58
CA LEU A 51 34.56 -13.00 -2.79
C LEU A 51 35.63 -12.47 -1.82
N HIS A 52 36.46 -13.33 -1.23
CA HIS A 52 37.56 -12.90 -0.38
C HIS A 52 38.73 -12.26 -1.16
N ARG A 53 39.01 -12.73 -2.40
CA ARG A 53 39.97 -12.08 -3.31
C ARG A 53 39.49 -10.70 -3.75
N GLU A 54 38.20 -10.56 -4.06
CA GLU A 54 37.59 -9.29 -4.43
C GLU A 54 37.59 -8.27 -3.29
N LYS A 55 37.19 -8.69 -2.07
CA LYS A 55 37.31 -7.84 -0.86
C LYS A 55 38.76 -7.41 -0.59
N ARG A 56 39.77 -8.24 -0.91
CA ARG A 56 41.19 -7.83 -0.84
C ARG A 56 41.58 -6.81 -1.92
N LYS A 57 41.10 -6.96 -3.16
CA LYS A 57 41.30 -5.96 -4.23
C LYS A 57 40.71 -4.60 -3.85
N ASN A 58 39.46 -4.57 -3.37
CA ASN A 58 38.80 -3.32 -2.96
C ASN A 58 39.47 -2.67 -1.74
N LYS A 59 40.04 -3.47 -0.81
CA LYS A 59 40.83 -2.95 0.33
C LYS A 59 42.22 -2.43 -0.08
N GLN A 60 42.79 -2.88 -1.20
CA GLN A 60 44.01 -2.29 -1.78
C GLN A 60 43.70 -1.03 -2.60
N ALA A 61 42.59 -1.00 -3.34
CA ALA A 61 42.14 0.18 -4.08
C ALA A 61 41.84 1.36 -3.16
N THR A 62 41.09 1.14 -2.07
CA THR A 62 40.79 2.17 -1.06
C THR A 62 42.06 2.68 -0.34
N LYS A 63 43.03 1.80 -0.06
CA LYS A 63 44.33 2.24 0.47
C LYS A 63 45.11 3.13 -0.51
N LYS A 64 45.13 2.81 -1.81
CA LYS A 64 45.76 3.66 -2.83
C LYS A 64 45.07 5.02 -2.99
N ALA A 65 43.73 5.04 -2.97
CA ALA A 65 42.97 6.28 -3.00
C ALA A 65 43.30 7.19 -1.79
N SER A 66 43.36 6.61 -0.58
CA SER A 66 43.66 7.35 0.66
C SER A 66 45.11 7.90 0.75
N SER A 67 46.07 7.31 0.01
CA SER A 67 47.41 7.91 -0.11
C SER A 67 47.40 9.12 -1.04
N SER A 68 46.71 9.07 -2.18
CA SER A 68 46.64 10.20 -3.12
C SER A 68 45.92 11.43 -2.56
N THR A 69 44.93 11.26 -1.66
CA THR A 69 44.26 12.40 -1.01
C THR A 69 45.17 13.13 -0.01
N ARG A 70 46.22 12.48 0.49
CA ARG A 70 47.09 13.02 1.54
C ARG A 70 48.26 13.87 1.03
N GLU A 71 48.54 13.84 -0.28
CA GLU A 71 49.52 14.72 -0.93
C GLU A 71 48.88 16.03 -1.45
N LEU A 72 47.55 16.07 -1.64
CA LEU A 72 46.81 17.24 -2.13
C LEU A 72 46.36 18.23 -1.02
N GLN A 73 46.66 17.94 0.26
CA GLN A 73 46.28 18.78 1.41
C GLN A 73 47.49 19.46 2.10
N LYS A 74 48.62 19.62 1.41
CA LYS A 74 49.82 20.29 1.94
C LYS A 74 50.18 21.63 1.29
N THR A 75 49.28 22.18 0.49
CA THR A 75 49.41 23.50 -0.14
C THR A 75 48.08 24.25 -0.05
N ASN A 76 47.85 24.94 1.07
CA ASN A 76 47.01 26.15 1.22
C ASN A 76 46.80 26.45 2.73
N ASP A 77 47.87 26.91 3.39
CA ASP A 77 47.81 27.63 4.66
C ASP A 77 48.69 28.87 4.51
N LEU A 78 48.12 30.08 4.56
CA LEU A 78 48.77 31.36 4.92
C LEU A 78 47.75 32.53 4.84
N SER A 79 47.80 33.44 5.82
CA SER A 79 47.01 34.69 5.97
C SER A 79 45.50 34.51 6.20
N ASP A 80 44.80 35.27 7.06
CA ASP A 80 45.17 36.31 8.04
C ASP A 80 44.27 36.21 9.27
N GLY A 81 44.61 36.87 10.38
CA GLY A 81 43.79 36.90 11.59
C GLY A 81 43.67 38.29 12.21
N SER A 82 42.70 38.47 13.14
CA SER A 82 42.77 39.51 14.18
C SER A 82 41.71 39.30 15.28
N ASN A 83 42.17 39.41 16.53
CA ASN A 83 41.48 39.26 17.81
C ASN A 83 40.20 40.11 18.02
N SER A 84 39.34 39.66 18.95
CA SER A 84 39.00 40.45 20.15
C SER A 84 38.40 39.58 21.27
N GLU A 85 38.96 39.67 22.48
CA GLU A 85 38.46 39.02 23.71
C GLU A 85 37.37 39.87 24.39
N CYS A 86 36.49 39.24 25.19
CA CYS A 86 36.08 39.76 26.51
C CYS A 86 35.43 38.63 27.35
N SER A 87 35.39 38.79 28.67
CA SER A 87 35.28 37.71 29.67
C SER A 87 34.11 37.85 30.66
N SER A 88 33.77 36.73 31.36
CA SER A 88 33.23 36.63 32.74
C SER A 88 31.93 37.41 33.10
N SER A 89 30.94 36.89 33.85
CA SER A 89 31.05 36.26 35.18
C SER A 89 29.69 35.65 35.64
N GLU A 90 29.69 34.90 36.75
CA GLU A 90 28.55 34.21 37.37
C GLU A 90 27.72 35.09 38.32
N SER A 91 26.48 34.66 38.63
CA SER A 91 25.89 34.73 40.00
C SER A 91 24.57 33.96 40.09
N GLU A 92 24.40 33.19 41.16
CA GLU A 92 23.18 32.45 41.54
C GLU A 92 22.16 33.37 42.25
N ASP A 93 20.86 33.00 42.32
CA ASP A 93 20.21 32.61 43.60
C ASP A 93 18.73 32.15 43.44
N GLU A 94 18.24 31.38 44.41
CA GLU A 94 16.86 30.84 44.45
C GLU A 94 15.85 31.75 45.18
N THR A 95 14.55 31.56 44.94
CA THR A 95 13.57 31.34 46.04
C THR A 95 12.21 30.85 45.54
N THR A 96 11.57 29.99 46.34
CA THR A 96 10.30 29.31 46.03
C THR A 96 9.10 29.95 46.75
N LEU A 97 7.90 29.86 46.15
CA LEU A 97 6.63 29.66 46.88
C LEU A 97 5.48 29.24 45.94
N SER A 98 4.38 28.75 46.51
CA SER A 98 3.58 27.66 45.95
C SER A 98 2.19 28.04 45.39
N GLY A 99 1.65 27.20 44.50
CA GLY A 99 0.30 27.37 43.95
C GLY A 99 -0.12 26.24 42.99
N SER A 100 -0.76 25.19 43.51
CA SER A 100 -1.04 23.95 42.77
C SER A 100 -2.31 24.00 41.89
N LYS A 101 -2.15 23.84 40.57
CA LYS A 101 -3.23 23.38 39.66
C LYS A 101 -2.69 22.38 38.63
N LYS A 102 -3.39 21.24 38.49
CA LYS A 102 -3.05 20.12 37.59
C LYS A 102 -2.95 20.58 36.13
N LYS A 103 -1.81 20.32 35.48
CA LYS A 103 -1.68 20.29 34.00
C LYS A 103 -1.38 18.86 33.57
N SER A 104 -2.20 18.31 32.67
CA SER A 104 -1.99 17.00 32.05
C SER A 104 -1.29 17.15 30.69
N SER A 105 -0.47 16.15 30.33
CA SER A 105 -0.06 15.83 28.95
C SER A 105 0.54 16.97 28.11
N CYS A 106 1.67 17.53 28.52
CA CYS A 106 2.48 18.41 27.67
C CYS A 106 3.99 18.43 28.04
N SER A 107 4.58 17.26 28.36
CA SER A 107 5.99 17.15 28.81
C SER A 107 6.94 16.45 27.83
N ASN A 108 6.45 15.64 26.89
CA ASN A 108 7.32 14.80 26.03
C ASN A 108 7.67 15.43 24.67
N ILE A 109 7.34 16.71 24.46
CA ILE A 109 7.73 17.48 23.26
C ILE A 109 8.96 18.39 23.55
N ALA A 110 9.27 18.65 24.83
CA ALA A 110 10.38 19.52 25.22
C ALA A 110 11.77 18.91 24.90
N LEU A 111 11.91 17.59 25.06
CA LEU A 111 13.19 16.84 24.97
C LEU A 111 13.73 16.64 23.53
N GLN A 112 13.29 17.42 22.55
CA GLN A 112 13.83 17.42 21.18
C GLN A 112 14.20 18.82 20.65
N PHE A 113 14.14 19.87 21.47
CA PHE A 113 14.51 21.24 21.06
C PHE A 113 16.02 21.54 21.09
N GLU A 114 16.82 20.73 21.78
CA GLU A 114 18.24 21.01 22.05
C GLU A 114 19.15 20.75 20.84
N ASN A 115 18.77 19.84 19.93
CA ASN A 115 19.58 19.43 18.76
C ASN A 115 19.28 20.23 17.48
N LEU A 116 18.54 21.34 17.56
CA LEU A 116 18.30 22.23 16.42
C LEU A 116 19.36 23.33 16.34
N SER A 117 19.88 23.61 15.15
CA SER A 117 20.72 24.78 14.89
C SER A 117 19.94 26.08 15.11
N GLU A 118 20.63 27.17 15.44
CA GLU A 118 20.00 28.48 15.67
C GLU A 118 19.20 28.99 14.46
N ARG A 119 19.62 28.62 13.24
CA ARG A 119 18.88 28.92 12.01
C ARG A 119 17.53 28.19 11.94
N GLN A 120 17.47 26.93 12.39
CA GLN A 120 16.24 26.15 12.48
C GLN A 120 15.33 26.67 13.60
N LYS A 121 15.89 27.04 14.76
CA LYS A 121 15.14 27.67 15.87
C LYS A 121 14.53 29.01 15.43
N ALA A 122 15.29 29.86 14.71
CA ALA A 122 14.79 31.12 14.18
C ALA A 122 13.60 30.94 13.22
N GLN A 123 13.69 29.99 12.28
CA GLN A 123 12.59 29.68 11.36
C GLN A 123 11.33 29.16 12.11
N LEU A 124 11.49 28.25 13.08
CA LEU A 124 10.36 27.76 13.89
C LEU A 124 9.77 28.81 14.84
N MET A 125 10.59 29.74 15.36
CA MET A 125 10.15 30.85 16.21
C MET A 125 9.32 31.87 15.41
N GLN A 126 9.75 32.21 14.19
CA GLN A 126 8.95 33.02 13.28
C GLN A 126 7.60 32.35 12.96
N GLN A 127 7.60 31.05 12.69
CA GLN A 127 6.37 30.28 12.45
C GLN A 127 5.41 30.31 13.64
N LYS A 128 5.90 30.13 14.88
CA LYS A 128 5.04 30.12 16.08
C LYS A 128 4.41 31.47 16.42
N LYS A 129 5.08 32.60 16.11
CA LYS A 129 4.60 33.94 16.50
C LYS A 129 3.44 34.46 15.63
N VAL A 130 3.24 33.88 14.43
CA VAL A 130 2.16 34.29 13.49
C VAL A 130 0.86 33.51 13.72
N VAL A 131 0.91 32.32 14.30
CA VAL A 131 -0.25 31.43 14.52
C VAL A 131 -1.28 32.01 15.51
N SER A 132 -0.92 33.01 16.33
CA SER A 132 -1.80 33.57 17.37
C SER A 132 -2.80 34.64 16.91
N GLU A 133 -2.67 35.23 15.70
CA GLU A 133 -3.40 36.46 15.34
C GLU A 133 -4.01 36.49 13.92
N HIS A 134 -4.89 35.55 13.56
CA HIS A 134 -5.74 35.74 12.37
C HIS A 134 -7.20 35.32 12.58
N LYS A 135 -8.08 36.32 12.69
CA LYS A 135 -9.54 36.20 12.45
C LYS A 135 -9.91 37.01 11.20
N ASN A 136 -10.84 36.49 10.41
CA ASN A 136 -11.59 37.19 9.35
C ASN A 136 -10.78 37.78 8.18
N ILE A 137 -10.32 36.93 7.26
CA ILE A 137 -10.14 37.33 5.85
C ILE A 137 -11.53 37.37 5.21
N LYS A 138 -12.05 38.56 4.88
CA LYS A 138 -13.23 38.69 4.02
C LYS A 138 -12.83 38.40 2.57
N VAL A 139 -13.53 37.49 1.91
CA VAL A 139 -13.33 37.17 0.49
C VAL A 139 -14.24 38.06 -0.36
N ASP A 140 -13.73 38.57 -1.48
CA ASP A 140 -14.51 39.32 -2.47
C ASP A 140 -15.49 38.38 -3.20
N PRO A 141 -16.82 38.61 -3.16
CA PRO A 141 -17.79 37.79 -3.87
C PRO A 141 -17.72 37.89 -5.41
N ASN A 142 -16.97 38.85 -5.97
CA ASN A 142 -16.83 39.07 -7.42
C ASN A 142 -15.54 38.49 -8.02
N GLU A 143 -14.63 37.91 -7.23
CA GLU A 143 -13.47 37.20 -7.76
C GLU A 143 -13.96 36.03 -8.64
N ARG A 144 -13.53 35.94 -9.90
CA ARG A 144 -13.80 34.78 -10.78
C ARG A 144 -13.02 33.58 -10.26
N ASP A 145 -13.51 32.98 -9.18
CA ASP A 145 -12.80 31.96 -8.44
C ASP A 145 -12.61 30.70 -9.31
N ILE A 146 -11.36 30.51 -9.71
CA ILE A 146 -10.86 29.41 -10.52
C ILE A 146 -11.22 28.03 -9.95
N SER A 147 -11.48 27.94 -8.63
CA SER A 147 -12.03 26.73 -7.99
C SER A 147 -13.28 26.21 -8.70
N SER A 148 -14.12 27.09 -9.25
CA SER A 148 -15.34 26.74 -10.00
C SER A 148 -15.07 26.03 -11.34
N SER A 149 -13.80 25.94 -11.78
CA SER A 149 -13.40 25.11 -12.91
C SER A 149 -13.40 23.60 -12.59
N LEU A 150 -13.38 23.21 -11.32
CA LEU A 150 -13.54 21.81 -10.89
C LEU A 150 -15.01 21.41 -10.83
N ALA A 151 -15.32 20.20 -11.32
CA ALA A 151 -16.66 19.63 -11.26
C ALA A 151 -17.13 19.43 -9.80
N THR A 152 -16.21 19.06 -8.90
CA THR A 152 -16.47 18.86 -7.48
C THR A 152 -16.91 20.16 -6.80
N VAL A 153 -16.23 21.27 -7.09
CA VAL A 153 -16.55 22.58 -6.50
C VAL A 153 -17.87 23.11 -7.04
N ARG A 154 -18.14 22.97 -8.35
CA ARG A 154 -19.47 23.29 -8.94
C ARG A 154 -20.58 22.50 -8.27
N PHE A 155 -20.38 21.20 -8.05
CA PHE A 155 -21.37 20.36 -7.37
C PHE A 155 -21.62 20.84 -5.93
N LEU A 156 -20.56 21.10 -5.17
CA LEU A 156 -20.65 21.57 -3.78
C LEU A 156 -21.38 22.91 -3.64
N ARG A 157 -21.14 23.86 -4.57
CA ARG A 157 -21.75 25.20 -4.55
C ARG A 157 -23.19 25.23 -5.04
N ASN A 158 -23.53 24.42 -6.05
CA ASN A 158 -24.85 24.44 -6.68
C ASN A 158 -25.88 23.54 -5.98
N ASN A 159 -25.53 22.91 -4.84
CA ASN A 159 -26.41 22.01 -4.11
C ASN A 159 -26.53 22.41 -2.64
N GLU A 160 -27.76 22.61 -2.17
CA GLU A 160 -28.05 22.61 -0.73
C GLU A 160 -27.63 21.25 -0.13
N LYS A 161 -26.94 21.27 1.03
CA LYS A 161 -26.28 20.08 1.63
C LYS A 161 -25.34 19.38 0.63
N GLY A 162 -24.59 20.19 -0.12
CA GLY A 162 -23.75 19.75 -1.22
C GLY A 162 -22.68 18.74 -0.80
N LEU A 163 -22.10 18.87 0.40
CA LEU A 163 -21.08 17.93 0.89
C LEU A 163 -21.67 16.55 1.21
N GLU A 164 -22.82 16.52 1.87
CA GLU A 164 -23.55 15.30 2.21
C GLU A 164 -24.00 14.56 0.94
N LYS A 165 -24.54 15.29 -0.04
CA LYS A 165 -24.90 14.76 -1.37
C LYS A 165 -23.67 14.26 -2.13
N LEU A 166 -22.56 15.00 -2.12
CA LEU A 166 -21.32 14.61 -2.81
C LEU A 166 -20.78 13.28 -2.25
N VAL A 167 -20.73 13.16 -0.92
CA VAL A 167 -20.32 11.94 -0.21
C VAL A 167 -21.24 10.76 -0.53
N SER A 168 -22.56 10.98 -0.47
CA SER A 168 -23.56 9.94 -0.76
C SER A 168 -23.49 9.47 -2.22
N ASN A 169 -23.57 10.39 -3.18
CA ASN A 169 -23.77 10.08 -4.59
C ASN A 169 -22.51 9.53 -5.28
N TYR A 170 -21.32 9.89 -4.79
CA TYR A 170 -20.04 9.49 -5.38
C TYR A 170 -19.20 8.59 -4.45
N HIS A 171 -19.77 8.17 -3.31
CA HIS A 171 -19.13 7.31 -2.30
C HIS A 171 -17.76 7.83 -1.82
N LEU A 172 -17.64 9.14 -1.63
CA LEU A 172 -16.38 9.77 -1.22
C LEU A 172 -16.15 9.69 0.29
N LYS A 173 -14.88 9.69 0.68
CA LYS A 173 -14.40 9.84 2.06
C LYS A 173 -13.97 11.27 2.30
N VAL A 174 -14.43 11.85 3.40
CA VAL A 174 -14.04 13.17 3.88
C VAL A 174 -13.18 13.02 5.12
N LYS A 175 -12.06 13.73 5.20
CA LYS A 175 -11.32 13.92 6.46
C LYS A 175 -11.06 15.40 6.72
N LYS A 176 -11.22 15.84 7.96
CA LYS A 176 -10.83 17.19 8.38
C LYS A 176 -9.31 17.29 8.48
N HIS A 177 -8.75 18.46 8.23
CA HIS A 177 -7.34 18.74 8.53
C HIS A 177 -7.12 18.72 10.05
N SER A 178 -5.97 18.19 10.52
CA SER A 178 -5.74 18.03 11.97
C SER A 178 -5.59 19.34 12.74
N HIS A 179 -5.25 20.44 12.06
CA HIS A 179 -5.02 21.76 12.67
C HIS A 179 -6.04 22.83 12.25
N PHE A 180 -6.87 22.57 11.23
CA PHE A 180 -7.75 23.58 10.63
C PHE A 180 -9.15 22.98 10.43
N SER A 181 -10.12 23.41 11.22
CA SER A 181 -11.50 22.87 11.22
C SER A 181 -12.29 23.16 9.94
N ASN A 182 -11.92 24.22 9.22
CA ASN A 182 -12.49 24.65 7.95
C ASN A 182 -11.97 23.84 6.75
N LEU A 183 -10.78 23.22 6.86
CA LEU A 183 -10.20 22.43 5.78
C LEU A 183 -10.68 20.98 5.79
N ILE A 184 -11.08 20.50 4.62
CA ILE A 184 -11.40 19.09 4.37
C ILE A 184 -10.60 18.53 3.20
N SER A 185 -10.22 17.26 3.31
CA SER A 185 -9.66 16.43 2.23
C SER A 185 -10.73 15.49 1.69
N LEU A 186 -10.83 15.39 0.37
CA LEU A 186 -11.73 14.48 -0.35
C LEU A 186 -10.93 13.37 -1.04
N LYS A 187 -11.28 12.12 -0.74
CA LYS A 187 -10.73 10.92 -1.38
C LYS A 187 -11.86 9.99 -1.83
N TYR A 188 -11.81 9.50 -3.07
CA TYR A 188 -12.70 8.43 -3.52
C TYR A 188 -12.54 7.13 -2.70
N ASP A 189 -13.58 6.28 -2.70
CA ASP A 189 -13.48 4.89 -2.24
C ASP A 189 -13.04 3.98 -3.41
N MET A 190 -12.08 3.08 -3.15
CA MET A 190 -11.51 2.19 -4.18
C MET A 190 -12.52 1.16 -4.74
N LEU A 191 -13.59 0.86 -4.01
CA LEU A 191 -14.59 -0.15 -4.38
C LEU A 191 -15.87 0.49 -4.91
N LYS A 192 -16.34 1.54 -4.24
CA LYS A 192 -17.68 2.09 -4.43
C LYS A 192 -17.75 3.30 -5.36
N SER A 193 -16.70 4.11 -5.47
CA SER A 193 -16.79 5.37 -6.23
C SER A 193 -16.85 5.13 -7.75
N PRO A 194 -17.77 5.79 -8.49
CA PRO A 194 -17.88 5.64 -9.93
C PRO A 194 -16.74 6.37 -10.67
N PHE A 195 -15.67 5.63 -10.99
CA PHE A 195 -14.45 6.16 -11.63
C PHE A 195 -14.63 6.78 -13.03
N SER A 196 -15.80 6.64 -13.65
CA SER A 196 -16.19 7.39 -14.85
C SER A 196 -16.49 8.88 -14.58
N SER A 197 -16.74 9.27 -13.33
CA SER A 197 -17.10 10.64 -12.96
C SER A 197 -15.86 11.51 -12.77
N GLU A 198 -15.81 12.67 -13.42
CA GLU A 198 -14.76 13.67 -13.21
C GLU A 198 -14.63 14.08 -11.73
N ILE A 199 -15.76 14.24 -11.01
CA ILE A 199 -15.79 14.54 -9.57
C ILE A 199 -15.00 13.50 -8.77
N VAL A 200 -15.19 12.22 -9.07
CA VAL A 200 -14.45 11.12 -8.43
C VAL A 200 -12.97 11.18 -8.76
N GLN A 201 -12.63 11.52 -10.01
CA GLN A 201 -11.24 11.62 -10.45
C GLN A 201 -10.51 12.82 -9.84
N GLU A 202 -11.18 13.95 -9.65
CA GLU A 202 -10.65 15.12 -8.92
C GLU A 202 -10.40 14.82 -7.43
N CYS A 203 -11.26 14.01 -6.81
CA CYS A 203 -11.19 13.65 -5.40
C CYS A 203 -10.10 12.61 -5.08
N ARG A 204 -8.84 12.92 -5.41
CA ARG A 204 -7.64 12.11 -5.10
C ARG A 204 -6.73 12.79 -4.07
N GLY A 205 -7.32 13.27 -2.97
CA GLY A 205 -6.62 14.08 -1.96
C GLY A 205 -6.82 15.58 -2.14
N LEU A 206 -7.83 15.99 -2.91
CA LEU A 206 -8.27 17.39 -3.07
C LEU A 206 -8.57 18.00 -1.69
N VAL A 207 -7.97 19.14 -1.36
CA VAL A 207 -8.17 19.89 -0.11
C VAL A 207 -8.93 21.18 -0.41
N LEU A 208 -10.05 21.38 0.29
CA LEU A 208 -10.96 22.51 0.14
C LEU A 208 -11.13 23.27 1.46
N ASP A 209 -11.20 24.59 1.37
CA ASP A 209 -11.53 25.51 2.46
C ASP A 209 -13.04 25.80 2.47
N ARG A 210 -13.76 25.18 3.41
CA ARG A 210 -15.23 25.28 3.52
C ARG A 210 -15.70 26.69 3.85
N ASP A 211 -14.96 27.40 4.68
CA ASP A 211 -15.33 28.74 5.18
C ASP A 211 -15.12 29.78 4.08
N ARG A 212 -14.16 29.55 3.16
CA ARG A 212 -14.02 30.28 1.90
C ARG A 212 -14.78 29.63 0.74
N ASN A 213 -16.04 29.24 0.98
CA ASN A 213 -16.98 28.72 -0.01
C ASN A 213 -16.44 27.50 -0.81
N TYR A 214 -15.69 26.59 -0.19
CA TYR A 214 -14.99 25.48 -0.85
C TYR A 214 -13.88 25.92 -1.84
N LYS A 215 -13.15 27.02 -1.56
CA LYS A 215 -11.95 27.41 -2.32
C LYS A 215 -10.91 26.28 -2.30
N VAL A 216 -10.30 26.01 -3.45
CA VAL A 216 -9.28 24.96 -3.58
C VAL A 216 -7.98 25.40 -2.92
N VAL A 217 -7.44 24.57 -2.03
CA VAL A 217 -6.19 24.82 -1.28
C VAL A 217 -5.04 23.92 -1.75
N CYS A 218 -5.34 22.65 -2.02
CA CYS A 218 -4.40 21.71 -2.61
C CYS A 218 -5.16 20.80 -3.57
N TYR A 219 -4.66 20.65 -4.79
CA TYR A 219 -5.29 19.84 -5.82
C TYR A 219 -4.24 18.95 -6.49
N PRO A 220 -3.95 17.76 -5.95
CA PRO A 220 -3.00 16.83 -6.56
C PRO A 220 -3.48 16.28 -7.93
N PHE A 221 -2.69 15.40 -8.55
CA PHE A 221 -3.08 14.70 -9.78
C PHE A 221 -4.49 14.08 -9.69
N LYS A 222 -5.31 14.32 -10.73
CA LYS A 222 -6.55 13.56 -10.96
C LYS A 222 -6.25 12.06 -10.96
N LYS A 223 -7.25 11.20 -10.69
CA LYS A 223 -7.11 9.74 -10.85
C LYS A 223 -6.80 9.40 -12.30
N PHE A 224 -5.57 8.93 -12.55
CA PHE A 224 -5.16 8.28 -13.78
C PHE A 224 -5.02 6.76 -13.61
N PHE A 225 -5.14 6.04 -14.72
CA PHE A 225 -5.39 4.60 -14.79
C PHE A 225 -4.23 3.86 -15.44
N ASN A 226 -4.20 2.54 -15.29
CA ASN A 226 -3.29 1.71 -16.07
C ASN A 226 -3.74 1.64 -17.52
N TYR A 227 -2.81 1.48 -18.46
CA TYR A 227 -3.17 1.13 -19.84
C TYR A 227 -4.09 -0.11 -19.83
N GLY A 228 -5.09 -0.17 -20.71
CA GLY A 228 -6.06 -1.26 -20.77
C GLY A 228 -7.24 -1.16 -19.77
N GLU A 229 -7.14 -0.38 -18.68
CA GLU A 229 -8.28 -0.20 -17.77
C GLU A 229 -9.42 0.62 -18.42
N LYS A 230 -10.68 0.31 -18.08
CA LYS A 230 -11.88 0.89 -18.73
C LYS A 230 -11.90 2.42 -18.90
N TYR A 231 -11.32 3.18 -17.98
CA TYR A 231 -11.34 4.64 -17.97
C TYR A 231 -9.94 5.26 -18.20
N ASN A 232 -9.03 4.52 -18.83
CA ASN A 232 -7.68 5.01 -19.09
C ASN A 232 -7.60 5.93 -20.31
N ALA A 233 -6.71 6.93 -20.24
CA ALA A 233 -6.57 7.99 -21.23
C ALA A 233 -5.74 7.59 -22.48
N SER A 234 -5.46 6.31 -22.73
CA SER A 234 -4.58 5.89 -23.85
C SER A 234 -5.04 6.34 -25.23
N LYS A 235 -6.35 6.56 -25.42
CA LYS A 235 -6.94 7.11 -26.64
C LYS A 235 -6.71 8.62 -26.79
N ASP A 236 -6.44 9.30 -25.67
CA ASP A 236 -6.27 10.75 -25.57
C ASP A 236 -4.77 11.15 -25.53
N ILE A 237 -3.86 10.21 -25.26
CA ILE A 237 -2.39 10.45 -25.26
C ILE A 237 -1.91 10.86 -26.65
N ASN A 238 -1.42 12.09 -26.79
CA ASN A 238 -0.63 12.49 -27.95
C ASN A 238 0.79 11.92 -27.88
N TRP A 239 1.00 10.73 -28.45
CA TRP A 239 2.30 10.03 -28.44
C TRP A 239 3.47 10.80 -29.04
N LYS A 240 3.24 11.77 -29.94
CA LYS A 240 4.31 12.60 -30.52
C LYS A 240 4.96 13.54 -29.50
N GLU A 241 4.21 13.87 -28.45
CA GLU A 241 4.57 14.82 -27.40
C GLU A 241 4.61 14.15 -26.01
N ALA A 242 4.39 12.83 -25.96
CA ALA A 242 4.36 12.07 -24.73
C ALA A 242 5.77 11.90 -24.15
N LYS A 243 5.92 12.25 -22.88
CA LYS A 243 7.09 11.96 -22.06
C LYS A 243 6.83 10.70 -21.25
N VAL A 244 7.84 9.85 -21.14
CA VAL A 244 7.80 8.63 -20.33
C VAL A 244 8.68 8.83 -19.11
N TYR A 245 8.10 8.67 -17.93
CA TYR A 245 8.76 8.83 -16.65
C TYR A 245 8.82 7.50 -15.89
N GLU A 246 9.80 7.34 -15.01
CA GLU A 246 9.80 6.27 -14.01
C GLU A 246 8.51 6.32 -13.19
N LYS A 247 7.86 5.16 -13.02
CA LYS A 247 6.86 5.01 -11.96
C LYS A 247 7.60 4.56 -10.70
N VAL A 248 7.93 5.54 -9.85
CA VAL A 248 8.49 5.30 -8.52
C VAL A 248 7.42 4.65 -7.65
N ASP A 249 7.80 3.59 -6.93
CA ASP A 249 6.95 2.85 -6.00
C ASP A 249 7.10 3.41 -4.58
N GLY A 250 6.36 4.47 -4.28
CA GLY A 250 6.40 5.13 -2.98
C GLY A 250 5.04 5.65 -2.53
N SER A 251 5.03 6.84 -1.92
CA SER A 251 3.76 7.51 -1.59
C SER A 251 3.74 8.98 -1.95
N LEU A 252 2.77 9.34 -2.78
CA LEU A 252 2.47 10.72 -3.15
C LEU A 252 2.22 11.61 -1.92
N CYS A 253 3.14 12.54 -1.72
CA CYS A 253 3.11 13.65 -0.77
C CYS A 253 3.07 14.97 -1.56
N THR A 254 2.00 15.76 -1.40
CA THR A 254 1.86 17.06 -2.08
C THR A 254 2.09 18.20 -1.10
N LEU A 255 3.14 18.97 -1.35
CA LEU A 255 3.55 20.17 -0.61
C LEU A 255 2.68 21.35 -1.04
N TYR A 256 2.00 22.01 -0.10
CA TYR A 256 1.13 23.16 -0.33
C TYR A 256 1.24 24.20 0.80
N TYR A 257 0.94 25.46 0.51
CA TYR A 257 1.01 26.56 1.49
C TYR A 257 -0.38 26.91 2.01
N TYR A 258 -0.53 26.99 3.34
CA TYR A 258 -1.77 27.42 3.98
C TYR A 258 -1.55 27.86 5.43
N GLY A 259 -2.16 28.98 5.85
CA GLY A 259 -2.06 29.47 7.22
C GLY A 259 -0.62 29.82 7.59
N ASP A 260 0.03 30.57 6.71
CA ASP A 260 1.42 31.04 6.78
C ASP A 260 2.51 29.96 6.89
N MET A 261 2.14 28.69 6.67
CA MET A 261 3.02 27.53 6.78
C MET A 261 2.91 26.60 5.56
N TRP A 262 4.01 25.92 5.27
CA TRP A 262 4.05 24.81 4.33
C TRP A 262 3.57 23.52 4.99
N TRP A 263 2.68 22.81 4.31
CA TRP A 263 2.09 21.54 4.73
C TRP A 263 2.35 20.47 3.68
N ILE A 264 2.39 19.21 4.11
CA ILE A 264 2.30 18.09 3.19
C ILE A 264 0.96 17.37 3.36
N SER A 265 0.33 17.08 2.24
CA SER A 265 -0.86 16.24 2.15
C SER A 265 -0.49 14.89 1.53
N THR A 266 -1.14 13.82 1.97
CA THR A 266 -1.19 12.57 1.22
C THR A 266 -2.56 12.43 0.59
N THR A 267 -2.73 11.46 -0.33
CA THR A 267 -4.09 11.13 -0.83
C THR A 267 -5.09 10.77 0.27
N GLY A 268 -4.62 10.43 1.48
CA GLY A 268 -5.45 9.98 2.60
C GLY A 268 -5.66 10.99 3.73
N THR A 269 -4.90 12.09 3.79
CA THR A 269 -4.96 13.11 4.86
C THR A 269 -4.38 14.44 4.37
N ALA A 270 -5.09 15.56 4.56
CA ALA A 270 -4.59 16.89 4.18
C ALA A 270 -3.32 17.30 4.95
N SER A 271 -3.16 16.90 6.21
CA SER A 271 -2.01 17.28 7.05
C SER A 271 -0.88 16.25 7.11
N GLY A 272 -0.90 15.23 6.25
CA GLY A 272 0.17 14.20 6.22
C GLY A 272 0.21 13.25 7.43
N ASN A 273 -0.65 13.45 8.42
CA ASN A 273 -0.67 12.71 9.69
C ASN A 273 -1.16 11.24 9.60
N GLY A 274 -1.22 10.65 8.41
CA GLY A 274 -1.43 9.22 8.23
C GLY A 274 -0.19 8.43 8.63
N TYR A 275 -0.37 7.24 9.20
CA TYR A 275 0.74 6.34 9.51
C TYR A 275 1.31 5.65 8.26
N LEU A 276 2.62 5.44 8.24
CA LEU A 276 3.31 4.54 7.30
C LEU A 276 2.88 3.08 7.53
N HIS A 277 3.20 2.17 6.60
CA HIS A 277 2.93 0.73 6.75
C HIS A 277 3.45 0.15 8.06
N ASN A 278 4.62 0.62 8.53
CA ASN A 278 5.23 0.19 9.78
C ASN A 278 4.48 0.62 11.06
N LYS A 279 3.48 1.53 10.94
CA LYS A 279 2.67 2.12 12.03
C LYS A 279 3.44 2.83 13.15
N LYS A 280 4.75 3.08 12.99
CA LYS A 280 5.61 3.76 13.97
C LYS A 280 5.65 5.28 13.77
N LYS A 281 5.75 5.72 12.52
CA LYS A 281 5.80 7.14 12.14
C LYS A 281 4.65 7.52 11.21
N THR A 282 4.42 8.82 11.07
CA THR A 282 3.45 9.41 10.15
C THR A 282 4.16 10.09 8.97
N PHE A 283 3.48 10.21 7.81
CA PHE A 283 4.10 10.71 6.58
C PHE A 283 4.67 12.12 6.74
N ASP A 284 3.99 13.00 7.47
CA ASP A 284 4.47 14.35 7.80
C ASP A 284 5.83 14.33 8.52
N LYS A 285 5.99 13.47 9.52
CA LYS A 285 7.23 13.38 10.30
C LYS A 285 8.40 12.86 9.47
N VAL A 286 8.17 11.82 8.66
CA VAL A 286 9.21 11.21 7.82
C VAL A 286 9.59 12.14 6.66
N PHE A 287 8.59 12.75 6.02
CA PHE A 287 8.84 13.74 4.96
C PHE A 287 9.66 14.92 5.48
N TRP A 288 9.28 15.54 6.61
CA TRP A 288 10.00 16.71 7.11
C TRP A 288 11.40 16.40 7.63
N ASP A 289 11.62 15.21 8.21
CA ASP A 289 12.95 14.76 8.62
C ASP A 289 13.88 14.58 7.40
N ILE A 290 13.42 13.86 6.37
CA ILE A 290 14.18 13.69 5.12
C ILE A 290 14.40 15.04 4.43
N TRP A 291 13.36 15.86 4.30
CA TRP A 291 13.44 17.18 3.66
C TRP A 291 14.44 18.12 4.32
N MET A 292 14.40 18.24 5.65
CA MET A 292 15.20 19.24 6.39
C MET A 292 16.57 18.73 6.81
N ASN A 293 16.67 17.48 7.27
CA ASN A 293 17.88 16.96 7.93
C ASN A 293 18.74 16.13 6.98
N GLN A 294 18.15 15.40 6.03
CA GLN A 294 18.89 14.56 5.09
C GLN A 294 19.19 15.29 3.76
N LEU A 295 18.15 15.79 3.09
CA LEU A 295 18.24 16.42 1.76
C LEU A 295 18.49 17.93 1.82
N GLN A 296 18.15 18.59 2.94
CA GLN A 296 18.31 20.03 3.19
C GLN A 296 17.64 20.90 2.11
N TYR A 297 16.49 20.46 1.61
CA TYR A 297 15.76 21.14 0.54
C TYR A 297 15.23 22.51 0.98
N LYS A 298 15.40 23.51 0.11
CA LYS A 298 14.81 24.83 0.31
C LYS A 298 13.31 24.78 0.05
N LEU A 299 12.53 25.41 0.92
CA LEU A 299 11.11 25.65 0.68
C LEU A 299 10.94 26.67 -0.46
N PRO A 300 9.92 26.50 -1.32
CA PRO A 300 9.64 27.47 -2.38
C PRO A 300 9.00 28.74 -1.82
N ASP A 301 9.04 29.80 -2.62
CA ASP A 301 8.36 31.07 -2.29
C ASP A 301 6.82 30.88 -2.34
N PRO A 302 6.09 31.12 -1.24
CA PRO A 302 4.63 31.00 -1.22
C PRO A 302 3.92 32.00 -2.13
N SER A 303 4.55 33.13 -2.48
CA SER A 303 3.97 34.14 -3.40
C SER A 303 3.68 33.58 -4.80
N LEU A 304 4.40 32.52 -5.20
CA LEU A 304 4.21 31.83 -6.47
C LEU A 304 2.86 31.10 -6.55
N ASN A 305 2.20 30.86 -5.40
CA ASN A 305 0.92 30.16 -5.29
C ASN A 305 0.89 28.82 -6.06
N LYS A 306 1.89 27.97 -5.82
CA LYS A 306 2.03 26.64 -6.46
C LYS A 306 2.02 25.53 -5.42
N ILE A 307 1.57 24.35 -5.85
CA ILE A 307 1.75 23.09 -5.12
C ILE A 307 2.70 22.17 -5.88
N TYR A 308 3.39 21.32 -5.12
CA TYR A 308 4.46 20.47 -5.64
C TYR A 308 4.18 19.02 -5.22
N MET A 309 4.04 18.15 -6.21
CA MET A 309 3.64 16.75 -6.03
C MET A 309 4.90 15.89 -6.05
N PHE A 310 5.28 15.36 -4.89
CA PHE A 310 6.46 14.51 -4.71
C PHE A 310 6.07 13.06 -4.42
N GLU A 311 6.91 12.11 -4.82
CA GLU A 311 6.88 10.77 -4.24
C GLU A 311 7.85 10.72 -3.06
N LEU A 312 7.34 10.31 -1.88
CA LEU A 312 8.18 9.91 -0.75
C LEU A 312 8.59 8.45 -0.95
N PHE A 313 9.90 8.21 -1.05
CA PHE A 313 10.48 6.90 -1.30
C PHE A 313 11.58 6.65 -0.25
N THR A 314 11.32 5.77 0.72
CA THR A 314 12.10 5.67 1.96
C THR A 314 12.07 4.26 2.54
N LYS A 315 13.17 3.84 3.16
CA LYS A 315 13.30 2.53 3.82
C LYS A 315 12.34 2.32 4.99
N GLU A 316 11.72 3.40 5.50
CA GLU A 316 10.66 3.27 6.50
C GLU A 316 9.30 2.89 5.90
N HIS A 317 9.12 3.01 4.58
CA HIS A 317 7.86 2.81 3.86
C HIS A 317 8.05 2.02 2.56
N GLU A 318 8.57 0.79 2.70
CA GLU A 318 8.68 -0.16 1.60
C GLU A 318 7.29 -0.64 1.15
N ILE A 319 7.12 -0.82 -0.16
CA ILE A 319 5.89 -1.33 -0.79
C ILE A 319 6.20 -2.64 -1.51
N VAL A 320 6.90 -2.60 -2.65
CA VAL A 320 7.50 -3.77 -3.32
C VAL A 320 8.94 -3.49 -3.74
N VAL A 321 9.22 -2.31 -4.30
CA VAL A 321 10.60 -1.86 -4.55
C VAL A 321 11.29 -1.53 -3.22
N ILE A 322 12.54 -1.97 -3.07
CA ILE A 322 13.36 -1.70 -1.89
C ILE A 322 14.19 -0.42 -2.13
N PRO A 323 13.98 0.69 -1.38
CA PRO A 323 14.73 1.91 -1.59
C PRO A 323 16.22 1.77 -1.28
N ASP A 324 17.08 2.21 -2.19
CA ASP A 324 18.54 2.27 -2.00
C ASP A 324 18.91 3.31 -0.93
N ARG A 325 18.19 4.43 -0.92
CA ARG A 325 18.31 5.57 0.01
C ARG A 325 16.95 6.27 0.17
N ASP A 326 16.84 7.14 1.17
CA ASP A 326 15.68 8.01 1.33
C ASP A 326 15.69 9.12 0.26
N ARG A 327 14.56 9.31 -0.44
CA ARG A 327 14.39 10.25 -1.56
C ARG A 327 13.02 10.95 -1.46
N ILE A 328 12.98 12.22 -1.86
CA ILE A 328 11.75 12.99 -2.08
C ILE A 328 11.81 13.52 -3.51
N ILE A 329 11.03 12.92 -4.41
CA ILE A 329 11.24 13.02 -5.86
C ILE A 329 10.09 13.80 -6.49
N LEU A 330 10.37 14.93 -7.15
CA LEU A 330 9.34 15.76 -7.77
C LEU A 330 8.74 15.06 -8.99
N LEU A 331 7.42 14.85 -8.95
CA LEU A 331 6.64 14.22 -10.03
C LEU A 331 5.88 15.23 -10.89
N GLY A 332 5.57 16.41 -10.34
CA GLY A 332 4.75 17.42 -11.02
C GLY A 332 4.51 18.67 -10.19
N VAL A 333 4.14 19.74 -10.86
CA VAL A 333 3.80 21.04 -10.25
C VAL A 333 2.43 21.47 -10.76
N ARG A 334 1.67 22.21 -9.93
CA ARG A 334 0.42 22.85 -10.35
C ARG A 334 0.38 24.29 -9.85
N ASP A 335 0.12 25.21 -10.76
CA ASP A 335 -0.16 26.61 -10.45
C ASP A 335 -1.58 26.73 -9.92
N MET A 336 -1.76 27.30 -8.72
CA MET A 336 -3.07 27.40 -8.08
C MET A 336 -3.86 28.64 -8.53
N ASN A 337 -3.23 29.55 -9.29
CA ASN A 337 -3.93 30.67 -9.92
C ASN A 337 -4.72 30.22 -11.16
N THR A 338 -4.19 29.26 -11.92
CA THR A 338 -4.83 28.72 -13.14
C THR A 338 -5.36 27.29 -12.99
N LEU A 339 -5.00 26.59 -11.91
CA LEU A 339 -5.20 25.16 -11.66
C LEU A 339 -4.59 24.23 -12.74
N LYS A 340 -3.70 24.75 -13.60
CA LYS A 340 -3.00 23.99 -14.63
C LYS A 340 -1.73 23.35 -14.07
N GLU A 341 -1.42 22.16 -14.58
CA GLU A 341 -0.16 21.49 -14.30
C GLU A 341 0.97 22.12 -15.12
N GLU A 342 2.19 21.98 -14.61
CA GLU A 342 3.43 22.42 -15.22
C GLU A 342 4.45 21.28 -15.23
N ASP A 343 5.40 21.35 -16.17
CA ASP A 343 6.54 20.43 -16.22
C ASP A 343 7.36 20.52 -14.91
N PRO A 344 7.63 19.41 -14.20
CA PRO A 344 8.42 19.46 -12.97
C PRO A 344 9.89 19.82 -13.18
N GLN A 345 10.47 19.53 -14.35
CA GLN A 345 11.92 19.61 -14.55
C GLN A 345 12.50 21.01 -14.30
N PRO A 346 11.95 22.12 -14.84
CA PRO A 346 12.47 23.46 -14.59
C PRO A 346 12.36 23.90 -13.11
N HIS A 347 11.38 23.36 -12.37
CA HIS A 347 11.23 23.65 -10.93
C HIS A 347 12.24 22.89 -10.10
N ALA A 348 12.47 21.62 -10.42
CA ALA A 348 13.50 20.80 -9.78
C ALA A 348 14.89 21.42 -9.96
N GLU A 349 15.25 21.81 -11.19
CA GLU A 349 16.50 22.49 -11.51
C GLU A 349 16.66 23.81 -10.74
N LYS A 350 15.63 24.66 -10.73
CA LYS A 350 15.64 25.95 -10.02
C LYS A 350 15.82 25.80 -8.51
N MET A 351 15.22 24.75 -7.92
CA MET A 351 15.20 24.56 -6.46
C MET A 351 16.32 23.65 -5.94
N GLY A 352 17.01 22.92 -6.83
CA GLY A 352 17.97 21.88 -6.46
C GLY A 352 17.30 20.61 -5.90
N TRP A 353 16.07 20.32 -6.33
CA TRP A 353 15.35 19.11 -5.93
C TRP A 353 15.61 17.96 -6.91
N GLU A 354 15.45 16.73 -6.44
CA GLU A 354 15.45 15.55 -7.30
C GLU A 354 14.14 15.49 -8.11
N CYS A 355 14.25 15.27 -9.42
CA CYS A 355 13.11 15.10 -10.33
C CYS A 355 12.96 13.64 -10.73
N VAL A 356 11.75 13.21 -11.08
CA VAL A 356 11.49 11.85 -11.59
C VAL A 356 12.28 11.59 -12.89
N ALA A 357 12.90 10.40 -12.98
CA ALA A 357 13.68 10.03 -14.15
C ALA A 357 12.81 9.97 -15.42
N MET A 358 13.31 10.52 -16.53
CA MET A 358 12.63 10.54 -17.83
C MET A 358 13.38 9.65 -18.83
N TYR A 359 12.63 8.91 -19.66
CA TYR A 359 13.14 7.97 -20.67
C TYR A 359 12.78 8.47 -22.09
N PRO A 360 13.52 9.46 -22.64
CA PRO A 360 13.16 10.12 -23.90
C PRO A 360 13.20 9.20 -25.14
N LEU A 361 13.83 8.03 -25.04
CA LEU A 361 13.89 7.05 -26.14
C LEU A 361 12.64 6.17 -26.24
N LEU A 362 11.75 6.18 -25.24
CA LEU A 362 10.52 5.39 -25.24
C LEU A 362 9.38 6.17 -25.92
N THR A 363 9.37 6.17 -27.25
CA THR A 363 8.51 7.06 -28.07
C THR A 363 7.17 6.42 -28.51
N SER A 364 6.89 5.18 -28.12
CA SER A 364 5.65 4.48 -28.49
C SER A 364 5.18 3.49 -27.42
N ILE A 365 3.89 3.18 -27.43
CA ILE A 365 3.25 2.24 -26.50
C ILE A 365 3.94 0.87 -26.46
N GLY A 366 4.32 0.33 -27.64
CA GLY A 366 5.02 -0.95 -27.74
C GLY A 366 6.38 -0.94 -27.05
N MET A 367 7.17 0.12 -27.27
CA MET A 367 8.48 0.28 -26.62
C MET A 367 8.37 0.40 -25.10
N VAL A 368 7.36 1.12 -24.58
CA VAL A 368 7.14 1.20 -23.12
C VAL A 368 6.73 -0.15 -22.55
N PHE A 369 5.89 -0.93 -23.25
CA PHE A 369 5.54 -2.29 -22.84
C PHE A 369 6.75 -3.24 -22.83
N ASP A 370 7.57 -3.23 -23.88
CA ASP A 370 8.73 -4.10 -23.97
C ASP A 370 9.83 -3.70 -22.98
N ALA A 371 9.99 -2.40 -22.69
CA ALA A 371 10.80 -1.94 -21.56
C ALA A 371 10.24 -2.48 -20.22
N ALA A 372 8.93 -2.35 -19.99
CA ALA A 372 8.30 -2.75 -18.72
C ALA A 372 8.42 -4.25 -18.43
N LYS A 373 8.32 -5.12 -19.45
CA LYS A 373 8.55 -6.57 -19.34
C LYS A 373 9.95 -6.93 -18.86
N ASN A 374 10.93 -6.08 -19.16
CA ASN A 374 12.35 -6.33 -18.88
C ASN A 374 12.86 -5.67 -17.58
N LEU A 375 12.01 -4.93 -16.87
CA LEU A 375 12.36 -4.37 -15.56
C LEU A 375 12.52 -5.48 -14.50
N ASP A 376 13.52 -5.29 -13.63
CA ASP A 376 13.61 -5.98 -12.34
C ASP A 376 12.53 -5.42 -11.41
N PRO A 377 11.54 -6.24 -10.98
CA PRO A 377 10.42 -5.77 -10.17
C PRO A 377 10.82 -5.43 -8.72
N SER A 378 12.02 -5.81 -8.27
CA SER A 378 12.57 -5.39 -6.96
C SER A 378 13.17 -3.98 -6.98
N GLN A 379 13.44 -3.45 -8.18
CA GLN A 379 14.08 -2.15 -8.41
C GLN A 379 13.15 -1.12 -9.04
N HIS A 380 12.20 -1.55 -9.90
CA HIS A 380 11.28 -0.65 -10.60
C HIS A 380 9.87 -1.24 -10.73
N GLU A 381 8.85 -0.40 -10.49
CA GLU A 381 7.45 -0.78 -10.74
C GLU A 381 7.07 -0.67 -12.22
N GLY A 382 7.57 0.34 -12.95
CA GLY A 382 7.18 0.59 -14.33
C GLY A 382 7.36 2.04 -14.75
N PHE A 383 6.42 2.51 -15.57
CA PHE A 383 6.44 3.82 -16.20
C PHE A 383 5.10 4.56 -16.07
N VAL A 384 5.19 5.90 -16.09
CA VAL A 384 4.06 6.80 -16.33
C VAL A 384 4.29 7.52 -17.65
N VAL A 385 3.34 7.39 -18.58
CA VAL A 385 3.33 8.16 -19.83
C VAL A 385 2.45 9.38 -19.60
N CYS A 386 2.93 10.56 -19.99
CA CYS A 386 2.23 11.83 -19.85
C CYS A 386 2.41 12.68 -21.11
N ASP A 387 1.33 13.18 -21.71
CA ASP A 387 1.40 14.16 -22.81
C ASP A 387 1.42 15.61 -22.31
N ASN A 388 1.53 16.56 -23.25
CA ASN A 388 1.50 18.00 -22.97
C ASN A 388 0.15 18.52 -22.44
N ASN A 389 -0.94 17.75 -22.58
CA ASN A 389 -2.24 18.05 -21.98
C ASN A 389 -2.36 17.45 -20.56
N PHE A 390 -1.32 16.81 -20.06
CA PHE A 390 -1.27 16.08 -18.80
C PHE A 390 -2.23 14.88 -18.71
N ASN A 391 -2.67 14.36 -19.86
CA ASN A 391 -3.28 13.04 -19.96
C ASN A 391 -2.24 12.01 -19.53
N ARG A 392 -2.61 11.05 -18.66
CA ARG A 392 -1.67 10.07 -18.12
C ARG A 392 -2.20 8.64 -18.17
N ILE A 393 -1.28 7.72 -18.45
CA ILE A 393 -1.45 6.28 -18.28
C ILE A 393 -0.26 5.68 -17.53
N LYS A 394 -0.48 4.59 -16.80
CA LYS A 394 0.56 3.79 -16.15
C LYS A 394 0.78 2.51 -16.92
N ILE A 395 2.02 2.07 -17.04
CA ILE A 395 2.39 0.77 -17.61
C ILE A 395 3.39 0.15 -16.63
N LYS A 396 2.98 -0.89 -15.92
CA LYS A 396 3.78 -1.57 -14.90
C LYS A 396 4.52 -2.76 -15.51
N SER A 397 5.58 -3.20 -14.84
CA SER A 397 6.17 -4.51 -15.09
C SER A 397 5.14 -5.60 -14.75
N PRO A 398 4.89 -6.58 -15.65
CA PRO A 398 4.05 -7.73 -15.33
C PRO A 398 4.55 -8.46 -14.07
N ARG A 399 5.87 -8.61 -13.93
CA ARG A 399 6.50 -9.24 -12.76
C ARG A 399 6.24 -8.46 -11.47
N TYR A 400 6.24 -7.13 -11.54
CA TYR A 400 5.90 -6.29 -10.38
C TYR A 400 4.44 -6.49 -9.95
N VAL A 401 3.52 -6.52 -10.93
CA VAL A 401 2.10 -6.76 -10.67
C VAL A 401 1.90 -8.15 -10.05
N ALA A 402 2.54 -9.18 -10.60
CA ALA A 402 2.56 -10.52 -10.00
C ALA A 402 3.07 -10.47 -8.55
N LEU A 403 4.27 -9.94 -8.29
CA LEU A 403 4.83 -9.83 -6.95
C LEU A 403 3.89 -9.09 -5.97
N THR A 404 3.25 -8.00 -6.39
CA THR A 404 2.30 -7.23 -5.54
C THR A 404 1.17 -8.13 -5.02
N HIS A 405 0.57 -8.95 -5.89
CA HIS A 405 -0.52 -9.84 -5.49
C HIS A 405 -0.06 -11.14 -4.84
N LEU A 406 1.18 -11.57 -5.10
CA LEU A 406 1.74 -12.83 -4.62
C LEU A 406 2.42 -12.70 -3.24
N LEU A 407 3.11 -11.58 -2.98
CA LEU A 407 3.78 -11.23 -1.71
C LEU A 407 2.80 -10.76 -0.61
N SER A 408 1.51 -10.66 -0.93
CA SER A 408 0.46 -10.41 0.06
C SER A 408 0.44 -11.53 1.12
N MET A 409 1.03 -11.21 2.27
CA MET A 409 1.42 -12.08 3.39
C MET A 409 0.36 -13.13 3.82
N ASP A 410 0.58 -14.39 3.43
CA ASP A 410 0.37 -15.54 4.32
C ASP A 410 1.76 -16.12 4.62
N GLY A 411 2.12 -16.26 5.90
CA GLY A 411 3.49 -16.60 6.34
C GLY A 411 3.90 -18.08 6.22
N GLU A 412 3.24 -18.87 5.37
CA GLU A 412 3.49 -20.31 5.23
C GLU A 412 3.57 -20.73 3.75
N GLY A 413 4.76 -21.08 3.29
CA GLY A 413 5.06 -21.53 1.92
C GLY A 413 6.45 -21.06 1.48
N GLY A 414 7.36 -21.99 1.20
CA GLY A 414 8.77 -21.72 0.94
C GLY A 414 9.10 -21.13 -0.45
N GLU A 415 10.39 -21.17 -0.80
CA GLU A 415 11.08 -20.56 -1.96
C GLU A 415 10.63 -21.06 -3.36
N VAL A 416 9.34 -21.20 -3.62
CA VAL A 416 8.82 -21.37 -4.98
C VAL A 416 8.68 -19.97 -5.60
N ASP A 417 9.23 -19.75 -6.80
CA ASP A 417 8.95 -18.52 -7.54
C ASP A 417 7.44 -18.46 -7.81
N SER A 418 6.77 -17.63 -7.03
CA SER A 418 5.32 -17.53 -7.06
C SER A 418 4.76 -17.07 -8.41
N THR A 419 5.62 -16.53 -9.29
CA THR A 419 5.31 -16.24 -10.70
C THR A 419 5.09 -17.52 -11.51
N GLU A 420 5.94 -18.54 -11.32
CA GLU A 420 5.81 -19.84 -12.00
C GLU A 420 4.51 -20.54 -11.61
N VAL A 421 4.06 -20.42 -10.36
CA VAL A 421 2.82 -21.06 -9.88
C VAL A 421 1.55 -20.52 -10.57
N LEU A 422 1.51 -19.24 -10.94
CA LEU A 422 0.41 -18.67 -11.72
C LEU A 422 0.52 -19.04 -13.21
N LEU A 423 1.74 -19.21 -13.72
CA LEU A 423 2.06 -19.45 -15.13
C LEU A 423 2.17 -20.93 -15.52
N ASP A 424 2.15 -21.86 -14.57
CA ASP A 424 2.12 -23.31 -14.81
C ASP A 424 0.90 -23.69 -15.68
N ASN A 425 1.00 -24.79 -16.43
CA ASN A 425 -0.07 -25.26 -17.32
C ASN A 425 -1.18 -26.05 -16.60
N GLN A 426 -1.09 -26.29 -15.29
CA GLN A 426 -2.20 -26.88 -14.53
C GLN A 426 -3.39 -25.91 -14.42
N GLU A 427 -4.45 -26.18 -15.17
CA GLU A 427 -5.73 -25.48 -15.07
C GLU A 427 -6.35 -25.69 -13.67
N ASN A 428 -6.96 -24.63 -13.12
CA ASN A 428 -7.78 -24.65 -11.90
C ASN A 428 -7.17 -25.28 -10.61
N SER A 429 -5.84 -25.31 -10.48
CA SER A 429 -5.17 -25.69 -9.22
C SER A 429 -5.67 -24.87 -8.01
N PRO A 430 -5.91 -25.48 -6.83
CA PRO A 430 -6.36 -24.77 -5.63
C PRO A 430 -5.46 -23.60 -5.21
N ILE A 431 -4.15 -23.70 -5.48
CA ILE A 431 -3.17 -22.64 -5.18
C ILE A 431 -3.44 -21.40 -6.05
N LYS A 432 -3.74 -21.61 -7.35
CA LYS A 432 -4.13 -20.54 -8.26
C LYS A 432 -5.45 -19.91 -7.84
N LYS A 433 -6.48 -20.69 -7.50
CA LYS A 433 -7.75 -20.16 -6.98
C LYS A 433 -7.53 -19.32 -5.71
N ARG A 434 -6.69 -19.76 -4.77
CA ARG A 434 -6.36 -19.01 -3.54
C ARG A 434 -5.66 -17.69 -3.82
N LYS A 435 -4.65 -17.66 -4.70
CA LYS A 435 -4.00 -16.40 -5.11
C LYS A 435 -4.95 -15.49 -5.90
N MET A 436 -5.83 -16.05 -6.73
CA MET A 436 -6.86 -15.28 -7.43
C MET A 436 -7.88 -14.65 -6.47
N LEU A 437 -8.24 -15.34 -5.38
CA LEU A 437 -9.11 -14.79 -4.34
C LEU A 437 -8.47 -13.57 -3.64
N GLN A 438 -7.14 -13.53 -3.50
CA GLN A 438 -6.43 -12.35 -2.99
C GLN A 438 -6.61 -11.13 -3.91
N ILE A 439 -6.47 -11.33 -5.23
CA ILE A 439 -6.63 -10.29 -6.26
C ILE A 439 -8.07 -9.76 -6.26
N VAL A 440 -9.04 -10.67 -6.25
CA VAL A 440 -10.48 -10.37 -6.22
C VAL A 440 -10.85 -9.61 -4.96
N ARG A 441 -10.50 -10.11 -3.75
CA ARG A 441 -10.88 -9.47 -2.48
C ARG A 441 -10.21 -8.10 -2.27
N ASN A 442 -9.02 -7.90 -2.85
CA ASN A 442 -8.37 -6.61 -2.86
C ASN A 442 -9.03 -5.60 -3.82
N ASN A 443 -9.79 -6.06 -4.82
CA ASN A 443 -10.27 -5.29 -5.98
C ASN A 443 -9.12 -4.79 -6.87
N GLU A 444 -8.17 -5.70 -7.15
CA GLU A 444 -6.99 -5.46 -8.00
C GLU A 444 -7.13 -6.10 -9.39
N SER A 445 -8.25 -6.79 -9.63
CA SER A 445 -8.60 -7.48 -10.87
C SER A 445 -8.40 -6.67 -12.16
N SER A 446 -8.73 -5.38 -12.16
CA SER A 446 -8.62 -4.54 -13.37
C SER A 446 -7.17 -4.29 -13.79
N GLU A 447 -6.26 -4.22 -12.83
CA GLU A 447 -4.82 -4.09 -13.08
C GLU A 447 -4.23 -5.44 -13.46
N PHE A 448 -4.58 -6.51 -12.73
CA PHE A 448 -4.03 -7.84 -12.98
C PHE A 448 -4.34 -8.38 -14.38
N LEU A 449 -5.61 -8.31 -14.82
CA LEU A 449 -6.04 -8.86 -16.11
C LEU A 449 -5.49 -8.10 -17.33
N VAL A 450 -4.98 -6.87 -17.16
CA VAL A 450 -4.26 -6.17 -18.24
C VAL A 450 -2.97 -6.91 -18.63
N TYR A 451 -2.29 -7.51 -17.66
CA TYR A 451 -1.02 -8.22 -17.88
C TYR A 451 -1.20 -9.74 -18.01
N TYR A 452 -2.28 -10.29 -17.43
CA TYR A 452 -2.59 -11.72 -17.43
C TYR A 452 -4.00 -12.02 -17.97
N PRO A 453 -4.34 -11.61 -19.22
CA PRO A 453 -5.68 -11.83 -19.79
C PRO A 453 -6.02 -13.31 -19.95
N ASN A 454 -5.01 -14.18 -20.10
CA ASN A 454 -5.16 -15.64 -20.12
C ASN A 454 -5.67 -16.24 -18.80
N LEU A 455 -5.70 -15.47 -17.71
CA LEU A 455 -6.24 -15.88 -16.41
C LEU A 455 -7.65 -15.32 -16.15
N GLU A 456 -8.31 -14.72 -17.14
CA GLU A 456 -9.66 -14.16 -17.00
C GLU A 456 -10.71 -15.22 -16.63
N GLU A 457 -10.61 -16.45 -17.13
CA GLU A 457 -11.57 -17.53 -16.84
C GLU A 457 -11.55 -17.93 -15.36
N ILE A 458 -10.38 -18.32 -14.83
CA ILE A 458 -10.24 -18.66 -13.40
C ILE A 458 -10.54 -17.47 -12.50
N HIS A 459 -10.23 -16.24 -12.94
CA HIS A 459 -10.66 -15.03 -12.26
C HIS A 459 -12.19 -14.89 -12.19
N ASN A 460 -12.90 -15.17 -13.28
CA ASN A 460 -14.36 -15.08 -13.33
C ASN A 460 -15.02 -16.11 -12.41
N ILE A 461 -14.48 -17.34 -12.36
CA ILE A 461 -14.91 -18.39 -11.44
C ILE A 461 -14.76 -17.92 -9.98
N VAL A 462 -13.55 -17.55 -9.56
CA VAL A 462 -13.26 -17.16 -8.17
C VAL A 462 -13.97 -15.87 -7.75
N ARG A 463 -14.16 -14.92 -8.68
CA ARG A 463 -14.99 -13.74 -8.46
C ARG A 463 -16.45 -14.11 -8.23
N GLY A 464 -17.00 -15.02 -9.02
CA GLY A 464 -18.36 -15.54 -8.84
C GLY A 464 -18.56 -16.18 -7.46
N GLU A 465 -17.64 -17.08 -7.07
CA GLU A 465 -17.61 -17.73 -5.75
C GLU A 465 -17.58 -16.68 -4.61
N TYR A 466 -16.71 -15.67 -4.72
CA TYR A 466 -16.57 -14.64 -3.69
C TYR A 466 -17.78 -13.69 -3.62
N GLU A 467 -18.34 -13.27 -4.75
CA GLU A 467 -19.54 -12.43 -4.79
C GLU A 467 -20.77 -13.14 -4.23
N GLN A 468 -20.88 -14.45 -4.44
CA GLN A 468 -21.90 -15.29 -3.81
C GLN A 468 -21.70 -15.33 -2.28
N PHE A 469 -20.49 -15.64 -1.80
CA PHE A 469 -20.15 -15.61 -0.37
C PHE A 469 -20.48 -14.26 0.30
N LEU A 470 -20.19 -13.14 -0.37
CA LEU A 470 -20.57 -11.79 0.08
C LEU A 470 -22.09 -11.59 0.16
N LYS A 471 -22.86 -12.10 -0.82
CA LYS A 471 -24.33 -12.01 -0.82
C LYS A 471 -24.92 -12.78 0.36
N LEU A 472 -24.43 -13.99 0.63
CA LEU A 472 -24.89 -14.78 1.78
C LEU A 472 -24.56 -14.11 3.11
N THR A 473 -23.35 -13.59 3.29
CA THR A 473 -22.99 -12.83 4.50
C THR A 473 -23.93 -11.65 4.73
N LYS A 474 -24.26 -10.90 3.66
CA LYS A 474 -25.23 -9.78 3.73
C LYS A 474 -26.66 -10.24 4.01
N HIS A 475 -27.07 -11.40 3.48
CA HIS A 475 -28.36 -12.00 3.80
C HIS A 475 -28.45 -12.34 5.29
N ILE A 476 -27.44 -13.03 5.83
CA ILE A 476 -27.31 -13.39 7.24
C ILE A 476 -27.32 -12.13 8.13
N VAL A 477 -26.58 -11.07 7.76
CA VAL A 477 -26.64 -9.77 8.43
C VAL A 477 -28.07 -9.22 8.47
N ASN A 478 -28.76 -9.17 7.32
CA ASN A 478 -30.09 -8.57 7.22
C ASN A 478 -31.15 -9.37 7.99
N ASP A 479 -31.11 -10.70 7.95
CA ASP A 479 -32.02 -11.53 8.72
C ASP A 479 -31.77 -11.41 10.23
N ILE A 480 -30.52 -11.49 10.67
CA ILE A 480 -30.15 -11.29 12.08
C ILE A 480 -30.55 -9.88 12.53
N LYS A 481 -30.34 -8.85 11.69
CA LYS A 481 -30.79 -7.48 11.96
C LYS A 481 -32.29 -7.43 12.20
N THR A 482 -33.09 -8.00 11.30
CA THR A 482 -34.55 -8.07 11.44
C THR A 482 -34.93 -8.82 12.72
N LYS A 483 -34.49 -10.07 12.89
CA LYS A 483 -34.86 -10.91 14.05
C LYS A 483 -34.37 -10.37 15.39
N TYR A 484 -33.28 -9.61 15.42
CA TYR A 484 -32.78 -8.98 16.65
C TYR A 484 -33.60 -7.74 17.00
N TYR A 485 -33.79 -6.81 16.06
CA TYR A 485 -34.54 -5.57 16.32
C TYR A 485 -36.05 -5.76 16.43
N SER A 486 -36.63 -6.84 15.87
CA SER A 486 -38.04 -7.19 16.10
C SER A 486 -38.33 -7.79 17.48
N ASN A 487 -37.32 -8.21 18.24
CA ASN A 487 -37.50 -8.88 19.53
C ASN A 487 -36.87 -8.13 20.73
N ASN A 488 -36.00 -7.15 20.49
CA ASN A 488 -35.30 -6.41 21.56
C ASN A 488 -35.30 -4.89 21.29
N GLU A 489 -36.21 -4.15 21.91
CA GLU A 489 -36.18 -2.67 21.85
C GLU A 489 -35.10 -2.06 22.77
N GLU A 490 -34.68 -2.73 23.86
CA GLU A 490 -33.80 -2.12 24.88
C GLU A 490 -32.43 -2.78 25.13
N GLU A 491 -32.18 -4.06 24.77
CA GLU A 491 -30.87 -4.67 25.06
C GLU A 491 -29.77 -4.26 24.07
N LYS A 492 -29.10 -3.14 24.33
CA LYS A 492 -27.79 -2.78 23.73
C LYS A 492 -26.57 -3.34 24.48
N SER A 493 -26.78 -4.15 25.52
CA SER A 493 -25.77 -4.39 26.56
C SER A 493 -24.95 -5.68 26.40
N ASN A 494 -25.57 -6.80 26.04
CA ASN A 494 -24.90 -8.11 26.13
C ASN A 494 -24.24 -8.56 24.81
N LYS A 495 -22.99 -8.14 24.61
CA LYS A 495 -22.14 -8.53 23.47
C LYS A 495 -21.99 -10.04 23.30
N ASP A 496 -21.91 -10.80 24.39
CA ASP A 496 -21.71 -12.25 24.34
C ASP A 496 -22.99 -13.00 23.96
N ALA A 497 -24.16 -12.50 24.39
CA ALA A 497 -25.46 -13.02 23.92
C ALA A 497 -25.63 -12.81 22.40
N ILE A 498 -25.29 -11.62 21.89
CA ILE A 498 -25.27 -11.32 20.46
C ILE A 498 -24.31 -12.25 19.72
N LEU A 499 -23.09 -12.42 20.23
CA LEU A 499 -22.07 -13.25 19.60
C LEU A 499 -22.49 -14.73 19.53
N ASN A 500 -23.06 -15.25 20.62
CA ASN A 500 -23.61 -16.61 20.69
C ASN A 500 -24.83 -16.79 19.77
N PHE A 501 -25.71 -15.79 19.66
CA PHE A 501 -26.85 -15.81 18.73
C PHE A 501 -26.38 -15.87 17.28
N ILE A 502 -25.46 -14.99 16.87
CA ILE A 502 -24.89 -14.99 15.51
C ILE A 502 -24.19 -16.33 15.24
N GLN A 503 -23.37 -16.83 16.17
CA GLN A 503 -22.67 -18.10 16.01
C GLN A 503 -23.66 -19.26 15.83
N ARG A 504 -24.69 -19.35 16.68
CA ARG A 504 -25.72 -20.41 16.59
C ARG A 504 -26.46 -20.36 15.25
N LYS A 505 -26.87 -19.17 14.79
CA LYS A 505 -27.53 -18.99 13.49
C LYS A 505 -26.61 -19.41 12.33
N CYS A 506 -25.35 -18.97 12.34
CA CYS A 506 -24.39 -19.33 11.30
C CYS A 506 -24.04 -20.83 11.25
N GLN A 507 -24.05 -21.52 12.40
CA GLN A 507 -23.65 -22.94 12.52
C GLN A 507 -24.81 -23.95 12.39
N ILE A 508 -26.07 -23.50 12.47
CA ILE A 508 -27.24 -24.39 12.48
C ILE A 508 -28.19 -24.02 11.35
N ASP A 509 -28.71 -22.78 11.37
CA ASP A 509 -29.76 -22.32 10.49
C ASP A 509 -29.24 -22.09 9.05
N TYR A 510 -28.01 -21.59 8.90
CA TYR A 510 -27.46 -21.19 7.60
C TYR A 510 -26.62 -22.24 6.87
N CYS A 511 -26.33 -23.40 7.47
CA CYS A 511 -25.48 -24.43 6.84
C CYS A 511 -26.01 -24.91 5.49
N SER A 512 -27.33 -25.13 5.37
CA SER A 512 -27.93 -25.60 4.12
C SER A 512 -27.88 -24.54 3.00
N GLU A 513 -28.09 -23.27 3.32
CA GLU A 513 -27.89 -22.15 2.37
C GLU A 513 -26.43 -22.03 1.95
N PHE A 514 -25.50 -22.21 2.90
CA PHE A 514 -24.06 -22.19 2.68
C PHE A 514 -23.62 -23.28 1.68
N ILE A 515 -24.14 -24.50 1.82
CA ILE A 515 -23.83 -25.62 0.91
C ILE A 515 -24.46 -25.43 -0.46
N SER A 516 -25.76 -25.13 -0.52
CA SER A 516 -26.49 -24.93 -1.78
C SER A 516 -25.80 -23.89 -2.67
N MET A 517 -25.28 -22.84 -2.05
CA MET A 517 -24.56 -21.77 -2.75
C MET A 517 -23.10 -22.13 -3.10
N LEU A 518 -22.29 -22.62 -2.14
CA LEU A 518 -20.87 -22.89 -2.39
C LEU A 518 -20.61 -24.11 -3.27
N ALA A 519 -21.50 -25.10 -3.24
CA ALA A 519 -21.31 -26.36 -3.95
C ALA A 519 -21.98 -26.41 -5.32
N GLY A 520 -22.73 -25.36 -5.70
CA GLY A 520 -23.27 -25.14 -7.04
C GLY A 520 -24.33 -26.15 -7.49
N ASN A 521 -25.61 -25.89 -7.21
CA ASN A 521 -26.74 -26.75 -7.62
C ASN A 521 -26.57 -28.23 -7.24
N ILE A 522 -26.04 -28.50 -6.03
CA ILE A 522 -26.11 -29.84 -5.45
C ILE A 522 -27.58 -30.27 -5.30
N ALA A 523 -27.89 -31.50 -5.70
CA ALA A 523 -29.22 -32.10 -5.50
C ALA A 523 -29.61 -32.09 -4.01
N ALA A 524 -30.85 -31.70 -3.70
CA ALA A 524 -31.31 -31.39 -2.35
C ALA A 524 -30.90 -32.44 -1.30
N ASP A 525 -31.08 -33.72 -1.63
CA ASP A 525 -30.79 -34.87 -0.78
C ASP A 525 -29.32 -34.89 -0.30
N LYS A 526 -28.37 -34.62 -1.20
CA LYS A 526 -26.94 -34.49 -0.88
C LYS A 526 -26.62 -33.21 -0.12
N SER A 527 -27.37 -32.14 -0.36
CA SER A 527 -27.19 -30.88 0.37
C SER A 527 -27.56 -31.01 1.84
N GLU A 528 -28.50 -31.89 2.20
CA GLU A 528 -28.91 -32.13 3.57
C GLU A 528 -27.92 -33.04 4.32
N GLU A 529 -27.36 -34.05 3.65
CA GLU A 529 -26.30 -34.91 4.18
C GLU A 529 -25.04 -34.10 4.55
N LEU A 530 -24.48 -33.33 3.59
CA LEU A 530 -23.35 -32.42 3.87
C LEU A 530 -23.69 -31.38 4.96
N ALA A 531 -24.95 -30.92 5.05
CA ALA A 531 -25.34 -29.94 6.07
C ALA A 531 -25.24 -30.52 7.48
N ASN A 532 -25.52 -31.81 7.65
CA ASN A 532 -25.42 -32.47 8.94
C ASN A 532 -23.96 -32.75 9.32
N GLU A 533 -23.10 -33.08 8.35
CA GLU A 533 -21.65 -33.18 8.58
C GLU A 533 -21.04 -31.82 8.94
N MET A 534 -21.38 -30.75 8.21
CA MET A 534 -20.91 -29.38 8.51
C MET A 534 -21.34 -28.90 9.90
N LYS A 535 -22.59 -29.14 10.32
CA LYS A 535 -23.07 -28.83 11.68
C LYS A 535 -22.24 -29.52 12.77
N SER A 536 -21.73 -30.73 12.51
CA SER A 536 -20.90 -31.49 13.46
C SER A 536 -19.41 -31.13 13.43
N SER A 537 -18.95 -30.48 12.36
CA SER A 537 -17.52 -30.26 12.09
C SER A 537 -16.90 -29.18 12.97
N LYS A 538 -15.99 -29.59 13.87
CA LYS A 538 -15.18 -28.67 14.69
C LYS A 538 -14.32 -27.71 13.84
N LYS A 539 -13.86 -28.14 12.66
CA LYS A 539 -13.10 -27.29 11.72
C LYS A 539 -14.01 -26.19 11.17
N PHE A 540 -15.19 -26.56 10.67
CA PHE A 540 -16.18 -25.60 10.17
C PHE A 540 -16.60 -24.59 11.25
N ALA A 541 -16.91 -25.08 12.45
CA ALA A 541 -17.26 -24.23 13.59
C ALA A 541 -16.18 -23.18 13.92
N LYS A 542 -14.90 -23.55 13.80
CA LYS A 542 -13.75 -22.63 13.96
C LYS A 542 -13.69 -21.60 12.82
N LEU A 543 -13.82 -22.02 11.56
CA LEU A 543 -13.79 -21.13 10.39
C LEU A 543 -14.91 -20.07 10.43
N ILE A 544 -16.15 -20.51 10.70
CA ILE A 544 -17.31 -19.63 10.88
C ILE A 544 -17.08 -18.60 11.98
N LYS A 545 -16.50 -19.03 13.12
CA LYS A 545 -16.20 -18.14 14.26
C LYS A 545 -15.13 -17.08 13.94
N HIS A 546 -14.14 -17.40 13.10
CA HIS A 546 -13.07 -16.44 12.76
C HIS A 546 -13.44 -15.51 11.59
N THR A 547 -14.29 -15.96 10.66
CA THR A 547 -14.54 -15.23 9.41
C THR A 547 -15.95 -14.67 9.33
N LEU A 548 -16.97 -15.52 9.36
CA LEU A 548 -18.36 -15.11 9.15
C LEU A 548 -18.92 -14.31 10.34
N LEU A 549 -18.68 -14.79 11.56
CA LEU A 549 -19.08 -14.14 12.81
C LEU A 549 -18.50 -12.72 12.95
N ILE A 550 -17.21 -12.54 12.62
CA ILE A 550 -16.55 -11.23 12.70
C ILE A 550 -17.15 -10.28 11.66
N ALA A 551 -17.38 -10.72 10.42
CA ALA A 551 -17.99 -9.89 9.39
C ALA A 551 -19.41 -9.44 9.77
N VAL A 552 -20.26 -10.39 10.19
CA VAL A 552 -21.64 -10.10 10.61
C VAL A 552 -21.67 -9.13 11.80
N TYR A 553 -20.86 -9.37 12.83
CA TYR A 553 -20.78 -8.47 13.99
C TYR A 553 -20.30 -7.06 13.62
N GLN A 554 -19.30 -6.95 12.73
CA GLN A 554 -18.72 -5.65 12.35
C GLN A 554 -19.65 -4.84 11.43
N GLU A 555 -20.42 -5.48 10.55
CA GLU A 555 -21.45 -4.82 9.73
C GLU A 555 -22.62 -4.33 10.60
N LEU A 556 -23.02 -5.09 11.62
CA LEU A 556 -24.09 -4.71 12.56
C LEU A 556 -23.66 -3.62 13.57
N PHE A 557 -22.45 -3.72 14.12
CA PHE A 557 -22.02 -2.92 15.29
C PHE A 557 -20.67 -2.21 15.14
N GLY A 558 -19.80 -2.66 14.24
CA GLY A 558 -18.38 -2.28 14.16
C GLY A 558 -18.02 -1.19 13.13
N GLN A 559 -19.01 -0.62 12.44
CA GLN A 559 -18.83 0.40 11.38
C GLN A 559 -17.99 -0.04 10.16
N LYS A 560 -17.68 -1.34 10.02
CA LYS A 560 -17.01 -1.91 8.84
C LYS A 560 -17.98 -2.77 8.05
N THR A 561 -17.95 -2.67 6.72
CA THR A 561 -18.74 -3.60 5.88
C THR A 561 -18.07 -4.97 5.76
N CYS A 562 -18.83 -5.99 5.39
CA CYS A 562 -18.34 -7.37 5.22
C CYS A 562 -17.12 -7.43 4.29
N GLU A 563 -17.11 -6.68 3.18
CA GLU A 563 -15.96 -6.59 2.27
C GLU A 563 -14.72 -5.97 2.94
N GLN A 564 -14.91 -5.00 3.83
CA GLN A 564 -13.82 -4.38 4.59
C GLN A 564 -13.25 -5.34 5.62
N VAL A 565 -14.09 -6.21 6.21
CA VAL A 565 -13.62 -7.26 7.13
C VAL A 565 -12.88 -8.36 6.38
N TYR A 566 -13.39 -8.84 5.25
CA TYR A 566 -12.76 -9.93 4.48
C TYR A 566 -11.44 -9.56 3.79
N LYS A 567 -11.08 -8.28 3.73
CA LYS A 567 -9.70 -7.84 3.43
C LYS A 567 -8.72 -8.08 4.58
N ASP A 568 -9.19 -7.96 5.82
CA ASP A 568 -8.38 -8.12 7.04
C ASP A 568 -8.31 -9.58 7.53
N VAL A 569 -9.20 -10.46 7.06
CA VAL A 569 -9.20 -11.90 7.39
C VAL A 569 -8.01 -12.59 6.70
N GLU A 570 -7.42 -13.59 7.36
CA GLU A 570 -6.39 -14.45 6.78
C GLU A 570 -6.89 -15.15 5.49
N LEU A 571 -6.10 -15.11 4.41
CA LEU A 571 -6.54 -15.60 3.10
C LEU A 571 -6.83 -17.12 3.14
N GLY A 572 -6.06 -17.88 3.91
CA GLY A 572 -6.28 -19.32 4.11
C GLY A 572 -7.61 -19.63 4.76
N THR A 573 -7.85 -19.08 5.95
CA THR A 573 -9.14 -19.21 6.65
C THR A 573 -10.34 -18.79 5.76
N LEU A 574 -10.23 -17.73 4.95
CA LEU A 574 -11.29 -17.33 4.01
C LEU A 574 -11.47 -18.34 2.86
N PHE A 575 -10.36 -18.78 2.25
CA PHE A 575 -10.37 -19.73 1.13
C PHE A 575 -10.89 -21.10 1.55
N GLU A 576 -10.47 -21.62 2.71
CA GLU A 576 -10.99 -22.87 3.28
C GLU A 576 -12.49 -22.78 3.55
N LEU A 577 -12.98 -21.64 4.06
CA LEU A 577 -14.41 -21.46 4.32
C LEU A 577 -15.22 -21.44 3.02
N MET A 578 -14.74 -20.75 1.98
CA MET A 578 -15.39 -20.71 0.67
C MET A 578 -15.36 -22.03 -0.10
N ASN A 579 -14.40 -22.92 0.18
CA ASN A 579 -14.29 -24.22 -0.48
C ASN A 579 -14.69 -25.39 0.44
N PHE A 580 -15.25 -25.12 1.63
CA PHE A 580 -15.43 -26.14 2.67
C PHE A 580 -16.31 -27.30 2.18
N SER A 581 -17.40 -27.00 1.46
CA SER A 581 -18.31 -27.98 0.88
C SER A 581 -17.70 -28.85 -0.23
N THR A 582 -16.54 -28.47 -0.78
CA THR A 582 -15.77 -29.27 -1.74
C THR A 582 -14.64 -30.06 -1.09
N SER A 583 -14.44 -29.89 0.23
CA SER A 583 -13.41 -30.57 1.03
C SER A 583 -13.96 -31.63 1.98
N ILE A 584 -15.29 -31.79 1.97
CA ILE A 584 -16.06 -32.89 2.56
C ILE A 584 -16.30 -33.90 1.42
#